data_AF-R4YLZ7-F1
#
_entry.id   AF-R4YLZ7-F1
#
_cell.length_a   1.000
_cell.length_b   1.000
_cell.length_c   1.000
_cell.angle_alpha   90.00
_cell.angle_beta   90.00
_cell.angle_gamma   90.00
#
_symmetry.space_group_name_H-M   'P 1'
#
loop_
_entity.id
_entity.type
_entity.pdbx_description
1 polymer ?
#
loop_
_entity_poly.entity_id
_entity_poly.type
_entity_poly.pdbx_seq_one_letter_code
_entity_poly.pdbx_strand_id
1 'polypeptide(L)'
;MSLNEQHIGKLGAMNSNQSSLLMQQILDGNNLHRALKQVQRNKGAPGVDYMTVDDLPEYLKHNWLQVRDQLLKGTYKPKPVRRVEIPKSNGAKRKLGIPTVMDRFIQQAIAQVLSPIWEEKFHPNSFGFRPHKSAHTAIMRDKAKRR
;
A
#
# COMPACT_ATOMS: atom_id res chain seq x y z
N MET A 1 -5.87 -32.93 -21.57
CA MET A 1 -7.08 -32.60 -20.79
C MET A 1 -6.67 -32.44 -19.33
N SER A 2 -7.00 -31.29 -18.73
CA SER A 2 -7.20 -30.98 -17.31
C SER A 2 -6.15 -31.52 -16.32
N LEU A 3 -5.41 -30.68 -15.60
CA LEU A 3 -5.90 -29.93 -14.45
C LEU A 3 -4.93 -28.78 -14.18
N ASN A 4 -5.31 -27.52 -14.42
CA ASN A 4 -4.73 -26.35 -13.70
C ASN A 4 -5.32 -24.98 -14.10
N GLU A 5 -6.21 -24.91 -15.09
CA GLU A 5 -6.77 -23.61 -15.50
C GLU A 5 -8.09 -23.24 -14.80
N GLN A 6 -8.68 -24.13 -13.99
CA GLN A 6 -9.98 -23.87 -13.34
C GLN A 6 -9.92 -23.18 -11.96
N HIS A 7 -8.73 -22.84 -11.43
CA HIS A 7 -8.63 -22.23 -10.09
C HIS A 7 -8.40 -20.71 -10.08
N ILE A 8 -8.18 -20.08 -11.25
CA ILE A 8 -7.95 -18.61 -11.34
C ILE A 8 -9.24 -17.85 -11.74
N GLY A 9 -10.32 -18.57 -12.09
CA GLY A 9 -11.57 -18.00 -12.62
C GLY A 9 -12.67 -17.62 -11.62
N LYS A 10 -12.43 -17.67 -10.29
CA LYS A 10 -13.45 -17.34 -9.27
C LYS A 10 -12.97 -16.36 -8.20
N LEU A 11 -12.24 -15.32 -8.60
CA LEU A 11 -12.21 -14.09 -7.78
C LEU A 11 -13.54 -13.38 -8.01
N GLY A 12 -14.56 -13.83 -7.27
CA GLY A 12 -15.89 -13.24 -7.30
C GLY A 12 -15.78 -11.74 -7.09
N ALA A 13 -16.36 -10.97 -8.01
CA ALA A 13 -16.52 -9.53 -7.83
C ALA A 13 -17.09 -9.28 -6.43
N MET A 14 -16.42 -8.46 -5.63
CA MET A 14 -16.97 -8.04 -4.34
C MET A 14 -18.34 -7.42 -4.60
N ASN A 15 -19.37 -7.93 -3.91
CA ASN A 15 -20.67 -7.29 -3.96
C ASN A 15 -20.57 -5.89 -3.32
N SER A 16 -21.50 -4.99 -3.67
CA SER A 16 -21.50 -3.60 -3.21
C SER A 16 -21.42 -3.45 -1.69
N ASN A 17 -22.01 -4.39 -0.94
CA ASN A 17 -22.00 -4.39 0.52
C ASN A 17 -20.61 -4.69 1.11
N GLN A 18 -19.88 -5.65 0.54
CA GLN A 18 -18.52 -5.97 0.95
C GLN A 18 -17.56 -4.80 0.68
N SER A 19 -17.65 -4.19 -0.50
CA SER A 19 -16.84 -3.02 -0.86
C SER A 19 -17.11 -1.84 0.09
N SER A 20 -18.37 -1.60 0.45
CA SER A 20 -18.75 -0.57 1.42
C SER A 20 -18.16 -0.85 2.81
N LEU A 21 -18.23 -2.09 3.30
CA LEU A 21 -17.67 -2.46 4.60
C LEU A 21 -16.15 -2.29 4.66
N LEU A 22 -15.44 -2.70 3.61
CA LEU A 22 -13.99 -2.49 3.53
C LEU A 22 -13.64 -1.00 3.51
N MET A 23 -14.41 -0.20 2.78
CA MET A 23 -14.19 1.25 2.75
C MET A 23 -14.41 1.88 4.13
N GLN A 24 -15.41 1.43 4.89
CA GLN A 24 -15.61 1.85 6.27
C GLN A 24 -14.44 1.48 7.17
N GLN A 25 -13.90 0.26 7.04
CA GLN A 25 -12.70 -0.17 7.79
C GLN A 25 -11.45 0.62 7.41
N ILE A 26 -11.27 0.94 6.12
CA ILE A 26 -10.15 1.75 5.63
C ILE A 26 -10.21 3.15 6.25
N LEU A 27 -11.40 3.74 6.32
CA LEU A 27 -11.64 5.08 6.85
C LEU A 27 -11.93 5.12 8.35
N ASP A 28 -11.77 4.00 9.05
CA ASP A 28 -11.91 3.94 10.51
C ASP A 28 -10.85 4.82 11.19
N GLY A 29 -11.24 5.56 12.23
CA GLY A 29 -10.36 6.51 12.91
C GLY A 29 -9.09 5.87 13.49
N ASN A 30 -9.20 4.65 14.05
CA ASN A 30 -8.03 3.94 14.58
C ASN A 30 -7.11 3.47 13.46
N ASN A 31 -7.67 2.98 12.35
CA ASN A 31 -6.90 2.59 11.18
C ASN A 31 -6.13 3.78 10.60
N LEU A 32 -6.80 4.91 10.42
CA LEU A 32 -6.20 6.16 9.93
C LEU A 32 -5.10 6.66 10.87
N HIS A 33 -5.31 6.61 12.19
CA HIS A 33 -4.26 6.98 13.15
C HIS A 33 -3.00 6.12 13.01
N ARG A 34 -3.17 4.79 12.84
CA ARG A 34 -2.04 3.89 12.56
C ARG A 34 -1.39 4.20 11.22
N ALA A 35 -2.16 4.51 10.18
CA ALA A 35 -1.64 4.89 8.87
C ALA A 35 -0.80 6.18 8.94
N LEU A 36 -1.27 7.20 9.65
CA LEU A 36 -0.53 8.45 9.87
C LEU A 36 0.81 8.18 10.55
N LYS A 37 0.79 7.46 11.67
CA LYS A 37 2.02 7.08 12.39
C LYS A 37 2.99 6.29 11.52
N GLN A 38 2.49 5.36 10.71
CA GLN A 38 3.34 4.56 9.83
C GLN A 38 3.98 5.42 8.73
N VAL A 39 3.24 6.35 8.13
CA VAL A 39 3.78 7.27 7.11
C VAL A 39 4.84 8.19 7.72
N GLN A 40 4.60 8.74 8.92
CA GLN A 40 5.58 9.54 9.64
C GLN A 40 6.85 8.73 9.96
N ARG A 41 6.70 7.49 10.43
CA ARG A 41 7.82 6.58 10.71
C ARG A 41 8.62 6.25 9.46
N ASN A 42 7.96 6.03 8.33
CA ASN A 42 8.61 5.74 7.05
C ASN A 42 9.37 6.96 6.49
N LYS A 43 9.05 8.18 6.95
CA LYS A 43 9.59 9.44 6.45
C LYS A 43 9.42 9.51 4.92
N GLY A 44 10.45 9.96 4.23
CA GLY A 44 10.49 10.02 2.77
C GLY A 44 10.25 11.43 2.23
N ALA A 45 10.85 11.69 1.08
CA ALA A 45 10.78 12.99 0.44
C ALA A 45 9.32 13.36 0.08
N PRO A 46 9.02 14.66 -0.03
CA PRO A 46 7.69 15.11 -0.40
C PRO A 46 7.37 14.75 -1.87
N GLY A 47 6.08 14.73 -2.18
CA GLY A 47 5.56 14.50 -3.53
C GLY A 47 5.66 15.75 -4.41
N VAL A 48 4.82 15.83 -5.44
CA VAL A 48 4.78 16.97 -6.39
C VAL A 48 4.27 18.27 -5.76
N ASP A 49 3.58 18.18 -4.64
CA ASP A 49 3.01 19.30 -3.89
C ASP A 49 3.92 19.79 -2.75
N TYR A 50 5.12 19.21 -2.64
CA TYR A 50 6.15 19.59 -1.66
C TYR A 50 5.75 19.48 -0.17
N MET A 51 4.53 19.04 0.14
CA MET A 51 4.07 18.78 1.51
C MET A 51 4.88 17.65 2.15
N THR A 52 5.40 17.90 3.35
CA THR A 52 6.20 16.93 4.12
C THR A 52 5.32 16.06 5.01
N VAL A 53 5.92 15.05 5.64
CA VAL A 53 5.22 14.17 6.59
C VAL A 53 4.80 14.90 7.86
N ASP A 54 5.50 15.99 8.21
CA ASP A 54 5.24 16.78 9.41
C ASP A 54 4.10 17.78 9.20
N ASP A 55 3.84 18.18 7.96
CA ASP A 55 2.72 19.06 7.58
C ASP A 55 1.38 18.32 7.53
N LEU A 56 1.41 16.99 7.32
CA LEU A 56 0.21 16.19 7.08
C LEU A 56 -0.84 16.29 8.22
N PRO A 57 -0.49 16.22 9.52
CA PRO A 57 -1.47 16.34 10.59
C PRO A 57 -2.27 17.65 10.50
N GLU A 58 -1.62 18.77 10.20
CA GLU A 58 -2.26 20.07 10.09
C GLU A 58 -3.13 20.17 8.84
N TYR A 59 -2.65 19.62 7.72
CA TYR A 59 -3.44 19.50 6.49
C TYR A 59 -4.72 18.68 6.72
N LEU A 60 -4.63 17.56 7.44
CA LEU A 60 -5.78 16.69 7.73
C LEU A 60 -6.83 17.41 8.58
N LYS A 61 -6.45 18.20 9.58
CA LYS A 61 -7.42 18.96 10.40
C LYS A 61 -8.35 19.82 9.55
N HIS A 62 -7.81 20.44 8.50
CA HIS A 62 -8.56 21.38 7.65
C HIS A 62 -9.27 20.69 6.48
N ASN A 63 -8.68 19.64 5.91
CA ASN A 63 -9.12 19.09 4.61
C ASN A 63 -9.74 17.68 4.71
N TRP A 64 -9.67 17.02 5.87
CA TRP A 64 -10.04 15.60 5.97
C TRP A 64 -11.50 15.31 5.62
N LEU A 65 -12.45 16.14 6.06
CA LEU A 65 -13.86 15.90 5.78
C LEU A 65 -14.15 15.88 4.28
N GLN A 66 -13.56 16.81 3.52
CA GLN A 66 -13.68 16.87 2.07
C GLN A 66 -13.04 15.64 1.41
N VAL A 67 -11.82 15.28 1.82
CA VAL A 67 -11.13 14.12 1.24
C VAL A 67 -11.88 12.82 1.54
N ARG A 68 -12.39 12.67 2.77
CA ARG A 68 -13.20 11.51 3.18
C ARG A 68 -14.46 11.38 2.33
N ASP A 69 -15.17 12.48 2.10
CA ASP A 69 -16.37 12.50 1.24
C ASP A 69 -16.03 12.08 -0.20
N GLN A 70 -14.95 12.61 -0.76
CA GLN A 70 -14.48 12.23 -2.10
C GLN A 70 -14.09 10.76 -2.19
N LEU A 71 -13.46 10.21 -1.15
CA LEU A 71 -13.09 8.80 -1.07
C LEU A 71 -14.33 7.91 -1.03
N LEU A 72 -15.33 8.26 -0.22
CA LEU A 72 -16.61 7.52 -0.12
C LEU A 72 -17.42 7.56 -1.42
N LYS A 73 -17.38 8.70 -2.13
CA LYS A 73 -18.07 8.88 -3.42
C LYS A 73 -17.28 8.35 -4.62
N GLY A 74 -16.04 7.89 -4.42
CA GLY A 74 -15.16 7.46 -5.51
C GLY A 74 -14.68 8.60 -6.43
N THR A 75 -14.74 9.85 -5.98
CA THR A 75 -14.35 11.04 -6.76
C THR A 75 -12.96 11.56 -6.40
N TYR A 76 -12.30 11.00 -5.38
CA TYR A 76 -10.92 11.34 -5.03
C TYR A 76 -9.97 11.04 -6.18
N LYS A 77 -9.18 12.03 -6.60
CA LYS A 77 -8.17 11.90 -7.66
C LYS A 77 -6.77 12.01 -7.04
N PRO A 78 -6.00 10.92 -6.96
CA PRO A 78 -4.61 10.96 -6.50
C PRO A 78 -3.76 11.91 -7.36
N LYS A 79 -2.77 12.56 -6.75
CA LYS A 79 -1.87 13.44 -7.51
C LYS A 79 -0.83 12.61 -8.28
N PRO A 80 -0.26 13.14 -9.37
CA PRO A 80 0.83 12.46 -10.06
C PRO A 80 2.04 12.28 -9.14
N VAL A 81 2.75 11.16 -9.30
CA VAL A 81 3.96 10.89 -8.51
C VAL A 81 5.14 11.76 -8.98
N ARG A 82 5.92 12.30 -8.05
CA ARG A 82 7.12 13.07 -8.36
C ARG A 82 8.23 12.15 -8.84
N ARG A 83 8.84 12.45 -9.98
CA ARG A 83 9.96 11.67 -10.52
C ARG A 83 11.28 12.15 -9.92
N VAL A 84 12.07 11.20 -9.43
CA VAL A 84 13.43 11.45 -8.93
C VAL A 84 14.35 10.38 -9.50
N GLU A 85 15.54 10.78 -9.92
CA GLU A 85 16.59 9.84 -10.29
C GLU A 85 17.58 9.71 -9.14
N ILE A 86 17.82 8.47 -8.68
CA ILE A 86 18.87 8.17 -7.71
C ILE A 86 19.94 7.28 -8.35
N PRO A 87 21.23 7.47 -8.04
CA PRO A 87 22.28 6.61 -8.54
C PRO A 87 22.13 5.19 -7.97
N LYS A 88 22.38 4.18 -8.81
CA LYS A 88 22.64 2.80 -8.37
C LYS A 88 24.13 2.64 -8.10
N SER A 89 24.49 1.58 -7.38
CA SER A 89 25.89 1.21 -7.12
C SER A 89 26.71 0.91 -8.38
N ASN A 90 26.06 0.56 -9.50
CA ASN A 90 26.70 0.25 -10.78
C ASN A 90 26.73 1.45 -11.75
N GLY A 91 26.52 2.67 -11.29
CA GLY A 91 26.55 3.89 -12.11
C GLY A 91 25.28 4.18 -12.92
N ALA A 92 24.38 3.21 -13.09
CA ALA A 92 23.09 3.44 -13.72
C ALA A 92 22.13 4.22 -12.80
N LYS A 93 21.13 4.89 -13.35
CA LYS A 93 20.12 5.62 -12.56
C LYS A 93 18.88 4.77 -12.29
N ARG A 94 18.28 4.92 -11.10
CA ARG A 94 16.96 4.38 -10.75
C ARG A 94 15.95 5.52 -10.72
N LYS A 95 14.93 5.42 -11.57
CA LYS A 95 13.77 6.32 -11.53
C LYS A 95 12.85 5.89 -10.38
N LEU A 96 12.59 6.79 -9.45
CA LEU A 96 11.61 6.63 -8.39
C LEU A 96 10.38 7.50 -8.69
N GLY A 97 9.20 6.99 -8.32
CA GLY A 97 7.98 7.77 -8.24
C GLY A 97 7.63 7.98 -6.77
N ILE A 98 7.56 9.23 -6.33
CA ILE A 98 7.28 9.60 -4.95
C ILE A 98 5.85 10.17 -4.91
N PRO A 99 4.85 9.44 -4.37
CA PRO A 99 3.51 9.97 -4.19
C PRO A 99 3.50 11.11 -3.18
N THR A 100 2.44 11.93 -3.20
CA THR A 100 2.22 12.93 -2.16
C THR A 100 2.04 12.26 -0.80
N VAL A 101 2.28 13.00 0.26
CA VAL A 101 2.14 12.46 1.62
C VAL A 101 0.67 12.06 1.90
N MET A 102 -0.30 12.81 1.37
CA MET A 102 -1.72 12.45 1.45
C MET A 102 -2.02 11.13 0.73
N ASP A 103 -1.48 10.94 -0.48
CA ASP A 103 -1.67 9.69 -1.22
C ASP A 103 -1.01 8.51 -0.51
N ARG A 104 0.19 8.70 0.08
CA ARG A 104 0.85 7.65 0.89
C ARG A 104 0.04 7.29 2.13
N PHE A 105 -0.57 8.28 2.78
CA PHE A 105 -1.45 8.07 3.93
C PHE A 105 -2.68 7.22 3.57
N ILE A 106 -3.37 7.56 2.47
CA ILE A 106 -4.52 6.79 1.98
C ILE A 106 -4.09 5.38 1.56
N GLN A 107 -3.01 5.24 0.80
CA GLN A 107 -2.47 3.94 0.39
C GLN A 107 -2.08 3.07 1.59
N GLN A 108 -1.50 3.67 2.64
CA GLN A 108 -1.15 2.98 3.86
C GLN A 108 -2.40 2.48 4.63
N ALA A 109 -3.46 3.28 4.68
CA ALA A 109 -4.73 2.89 5.30
C ALA A 109 -5.40 1.73 4.54
N ILE A 110 -5.38 1.79 3.20
CA ILE A 110 -5.84 0.70 2.32
C ILE A 110 -5.03 -0.57 2.57
N ALA A 111 -3.69 -0.45 2.56
CA ALA A 111 -2.80 -1.59 2.76
C ALA A 111 -3.01 -2.28 4.11
N GLN A 112 -3.29 -1.54 5.19
CA GLN A 112 -3.55 -2.11 6.51
C GLN A 112 -4.78 -3.02 6.55
N VAL A 113 -5.82 -2.71 5.79
CA VAL A 113 -7.06 -3.51 5.71
C VAL A 113 -6.92 -4.66 4.72
N LEU A 114 -6.30 -4.43 3.57
CA LEU A 114 -6.20 -5.45 2.52
C LEU A 114 -5.08 -6.47 2.74
N SER A 115 -3.97 -6.09 3.39
CA SER A 115 -2.82 -6.99 3.54
C SER A 115 -3.17 -8.29 4.29
N PRO A 116 -3.89 -8.29 5.43
CA PRO A 116 -4.26 -9.53 6.11
C PRO A 116 -5.08 -10.48 5.22
N ILE A 117 -6.02 -9.94 4.43
CA ILE A 117 -6.88 -10.71 3.52
C ILE A 117 -6.05 -11.41 2.42
N TRP A 118 -5.01 -10.74 1.94
CA TRP A 118 -4.14 -11.28 0.89
C TRP A 118 -3.06 -12.20 1.46
N GLU A 119 -2.63 -11.97 2.70
CA GLU A 119 -1.57 -12.75 3.33
C GLU A 119 -1.96 -14.22 3.51
N GLU A 120 -3.25 -14.50 3.73
CA GLU A 120 -3.82 -15.85 3.75
C GLU A 120 -3.76 -16.57 2.39
N LYS A 121 -3.68 -15.81 1.30
CA LYS A 121 -3.74 -16.33 -0.08
C LYS A 121 -2.37 -16.42 -0.75
N PHE A 122 -1.38 -15.69 -0.25
CA PHE A 122 -0.06 -15.69 -0.86
C PHE A 122 0.63 -17.05 -0.72
N HIS A 123 1.25 -17.49 -1.82
CA HIS A 123 2.00 -18.74 -1.85
C HIS A 123 3.11 -18.75 -0.77
N PRO A 124 3.39 -19.89 -0.10
CA PRO A 124 4.41 -19.97 0.96
C PRO A 124 5.84 -19.57 0.52
N ASN A 125 6.12 -19.66 -0.78
CA ASN A 125 7.41 -19.25 -1.37
C ASN A 125 7.40 -17.81 -1.92
N SER A 126 6.40 -16.99 -1.58
CA SER A 126 6.41 -15.55 -1.85
C SER A 126 6.99 -14.82 -0.63
N PHE A 127 8.02 -13.99 -0.85
CA PHE A 127 8.77 -13.36 0.25
C PHE A 127 8.87 -11.82 0.16
N GLY A 128 8.59 -11.24 -1.00
CA GLY A 128 8.76 -9.80 -1.20
C GLY A 128 7.66 -8.99 -0.51
N PHE A 129 8.05 -7.94 0.22
CA PHE A 129 7.15 -6.95 0.82
C PHE A 129 6.04 -7.52 1.74
N ARG A 130 6.27 -8.70 2.32
CA ARG A 130 5.32 -9.36 3.23
C ARG A 130 5.77 -9.23 4.68
N PRO A 131 4.84 -9.12 5.64
CA PRO A 131 5.17 -9.16 7.07
C PRO A 131 6.01 -10.40 7.41
N HIS A 132 7.07 -10.21 8.19
CA HIS A 132 7.95 -11.30 8.67
C HIS A 132 8.64 -12.14 7.56
N LYS A 133 8.68 -11.65 6.31
CA LYS A 133 9.42 -12.25 5.20
C LYS A 133 10.53 -11.31 4.74
N SER A 134 11.62 -11.88 4.24
CA SER A 134 12.77 -11.15 3.70
C SER A 134 13.52 -11.95 2.64
N ALA A 135 14.43 -11.29 1.91
CA ALA A 135 15.33 -11.95 0.96
C ALA A 135 16.14 -13.09 1.64
N HIS A 136 16.56 -12.90 2.89
CA HIS A 136 17.28 -13.93 3.65
C HIS A 136 16.42 -15.16 3.90
N THR A 137 15.15 -14.98 4.30
CA THR A 137 14.23 -16.12 4.52
C THR A 137 13.97 -16.90 3.22
N ALA A 138 13.98 -16.23 2.07
CA ALA A 138 13.87 -16.88 0.77
C ALA A 138 15.08 -17.78 0.48
N ILE A 139 16.29 -17.27 0.69
CA ILE A 139 17.54 -18.01 0.49
C ILE A 139 17.61 -19.23 1.44
N MET A 140 17.22 -19.06 2.71
CA MET A 140 17.18 -20.17 3.67
C MET A 140 16.19 -21.27 3.23
N ARG A 141 15.01 -20.89 2.74
CA ARG A 141 14.01 -21.85 2.23
C ARG A 141 14.50 -22.60 1.00
N ASP A 142 15.19 -21.92 0.09
CA ASP A 142 15.79 -22.56 -1.10
C ASP A 142 16.86 -23.59 -0.69
N LYS A 143 17.78 -23.21 0.20
CA LYS A 143 18.81 -24.13 0.72
C LYS A 143 18.22 -25.37 1.39
N ALA A 144 17.13 -25.21 2.16
CA ALA A 144 16.49 -26.32 2.84
C ALA A 144 15.78 -27.32 1.90
N LYS A 145 15.39 -26.90 0.68
CA LYS A 145 14.76 -27.78 -0.32
C LYS A 145 15.77 -28.57 -1.16
N ARG A 146 17.03 -28.14 -1.17
CA ARG A 146 18.12 -28.78 -1.93
C ARG A 146 18.85 -29.85 -1.11
N ARG A 147 18.44 -30.06 0.14
CA ARG A 147 18.89 -31.13 1.03
C ARG A 147 17.81 -32.21 1.05
#